data_AF-A0A9E1GK25-F1
#
_entry.id   AF-A0A9E1GK25-F1
#
_cell.length_a   1.000
_cell.length_b   1.000
_cell.length_c   1.000
_cell.angle_alpha   90.00
_cell.angle_beta   90.00
_cell.angle_gamma   90.00
#
_symmetry.space_group_name_H-M   'P 1'
#
loop_
_entity.id
_entity.type
_entity.pdbx_description
1 polymer ?
#
loop_
_entity_poly.entity_id
_entity_poly.type
_entity_poly.pdbx_seq_one_letter_code
_entity_poly.pdbx_strand_id
1 'polypeptide(L)' 'MYSLIKAGIATKSELDEAYTLDEALKLYALYSMDRDIERFQAEEMQAEMGR' A
#
# COMPACT_ATOMS: atom_id res chain seq x y z
N MET A 1 3.60 -9.69 -3.05
CA MET A 1 3.41 -8.76 -4.18
C MET A 1 1.99 -8.71 -4.75
N TYR A 2 1.14 -9.73 -4.55
CA TYR A 2 -0.26 -9.68 -4.99
C TYR A 2 -1.00 -8.41 -4.54
N SER A 3 -0.72 -7.88 -3.34
CA SER A 3 -1.32 -6.63 -2.85
C SER A 3 -1.02 -5.42 -3.75
N LEU A 4 0.19 -5.31 -4.32
CA LEU A 4 0.55 -4.24 -5.24
C LEU A 4 -0.22 -4.37 -6.57
N ILE A 5 -0.41 -5.59 -7.05
CA ILE A 5 -1.22 -5.88 -8.24
C ILE A 5 -2.68 -5.55 -8.00
N LYS A 6 -3.22 -6.02 -6.88
CA LYS A 6 -4.61 -5.78 -6.49
C LYS A 6 -4.89 -4.28 -6.29
N ALA A 7 -3.91 -3.52 -5.81
CA ALA A 7 -3.99 -2.07 -5.65
C ALA A 7 -3.75 -1.29 -6.95
N GLY A 8 -3.41 -1.95 -8.06
CA GLY A 8 -3.11 -1.29 -9.34
C GLY A 8 -1.79 -0.53 -9.37
N ILE A 9 -0.88 -0.80 -8.42
CA ILE A 9 0.41 -0.09 -8.27
C ILE A 9 1.49 -0.70 -9.17
N ALA A 10 1.42 -2.00 -9.43
CA ALA A 10 2.33 -2.69 -10.34
C ALA A 10 1.62 -3.88 -10.99
N THR A 11 1.99 -4.23 -12.21
CA THR A 11 1.52 -5.42 -12.91
C THR A 11 2.37 -6.65 -12.57
N LYS A 12 1.88 -7.85 -12.93
CA LYS A 12 2.68 -9.09 -12.78
C LYS A 12 3.97 -9.03 -13.57
N SER A 13 3.93 -8.54 -14.82
CA SER A 13 5.10 -8.45 -15.69
C SER A 13 6.14 -7.48 -15.14
N GLU A 14 5.73 -6.32 -14.62
CA GLU A 14 6.68 -5.37 -14.01
C GLU A 14 7.40 -5.96 -12.79
N LEU A 15 6.67 -6.69 -11.95
CA LEU A 15 7.23 -7.35 -10.77
C LEU A 15 8.21 -8.49 -11.10
N ASP A 16 8.08 -9.11 -12.27
CA ASP A 16 8.93 -10.22 -12.71
C ASP A 16 10.13 -9.76 -13.54
N GLU A 17 9.96 -8.72 -14.35
CA GLU A 17 10.90 -8.37 -15.42
C GLU A 17 11.54 -6.99 -15.25
N ALA A 18 10.85 -6.04 -14.60
CA ALA A 18 11.27 -4.65 -14.52
C ALA A 18 11.86 -4.28 -13.15
N TYR A 19 11.37 -4.87 -12.06
CA TYR A 19 11.83 -4.59 -10.72
C TYR A 19 12.72 -5.70 -10.17
N THR A 20 13.81 -5.29 -9.53
CA THR A 20 14.49 -6.15 -8.57
C THR A 20 13.60 -6.37 -7.35
N LEU A 21 13.88 -7.44 -6.59
CA LEU A 21 13.15 -7.71 -5.35
C LEU A 21 13.18 -6.52 -4.38
N ASP A 22 14.31 -5.82 -4.27
CA ASP A 22 14.48 -4.67 -3.38
C ASP A 22 13.61 -3.47 -3.79
N GLU A 23 13.57 -3.14 -5.09
CA GLU A 23 12.70 -2.07 -5.61
C GLU A 23 11.23 -2.37 -5.38
N ALA A 24 10.84 -3.63 -5.62
CA ALA A 24 9.49 -4.06 -5.42
C ALA A 24 9.10 -4.02 -3.92
N LEU A 25 10.00 -4.41 -3.02
CA LEU A 25 9.80 -4.29 -1.57
C LEU A 25 9.69 -2.83 -1.10
N LYS A 26 10.43 -1.90 -1.71
CA LYS A 26 10.28 -0.45 -1.45
C LYS A 26 8.89 0.06 -1.87
N LEU A 27 8.39 -0.37 -3.03
CA LEU A 27 7.02 -0.06 -3.45
C LEU A 27 5.98 -0.61 -2.47
N TYR A 28 6.19 -1.82 -1.97
CA TYR A 28 5.32 -2.40 -0.94
C TYR A 28 5.35 -1.60 0.37
N ALA A 29 6.53 -1.13 0.80
CA ALA A 29 6.65 -0.30 2.00
C ALA A 29 5.88 1.02 1.87
N LEU A 30 5.98 1.69 0.72
CA LEU A 30 5.21 2.90 0.43
C LEU A 30 3.70 2.62 0.46
N TYR A 31 3.26 1.55 -0.23
CA TYR A 31 1.86 1.14 -0.22
C TYR A 31 1.35 0.87 1.20
N SER A 32 2.14 0.16 2.03
CA SER A 32 1.75 -0.12 3.41
C SER A 32 1.61 1.15 4.24
N MET A 33 2.52 2.11 4.07
CA MET A 33 2.50 3.38 4.77
C MET A 33 1.24 4.19 4.43
N ASP A 34 0.84 4.27 3.17
CA ASP A 34 -0.38 4.96 2.76
C ASP A 34 -1.63 4.32 3.40
N ARG A 35 -1.67 2.98 3.44
CA ARG A 35 -2.77 2.24 4.10
C ARG A 35 -2.84 2.49 5.60
N ASP A 36 -1.70 2.61 6.26
CA ASP A 36 -1.64 2.95 7.67
C ASP A 36 -2.17 4.37 7.92
N ILE A 37 -1.80 5.35 7.08
CA ILE A 37 -2.31 6.73 7.17
C ILE A 37 -3.84 6.76 7.00
N GLU A 38 -4.38 6.09 5.97
CA GLU A 38 -5.83 5.99 5.75
C GLU A 38 -6.55 5.39 6.96
N ARG A 39 -5.95 4.35 7.56
CA ARG A 39 -6.51 3.71 8.75
C ARG A 39 -6.52 4.66 9.94
N PHE A 40 -5.42 5.37 10.20
CA PHE A 40 -5.36 6.35 11.28
C PHE A 40 -6.41 7.45 11.11
N GLN A 41 -6.54 8.00 9.90
CA GLN A 41 -7.55 9.02 9.60
C GLN A 41 -8.98 8.51 9.81
N ALA A 42 -9.26 7.27 9.41
CA ALA A 42 -10.57 6.65 9.64
C ALA A 42 -10.84 6.43 11.14
N GLU A 43 -9.84 6.00 11.91
CA GLU A 43 -9.95 5.83 13.37
C GLU A 43 -10.19 7.16 14.08
N GLU A 44 -9.48 8.23 13.69
CA GLU A 44 -9.70 9.59 14.22
C GLU A 44 -11.13 10.09 13.91
N MET A 45 -11.59 9.94 12.67
CA MET A 45 -12.94 10.35 12.27
C MET A 45 -14.03 9.62 13.06
N GLN A 46 -13.87 8.31 13.31
CA GLN A 46 -14.79 7.53 14.12
C GLN A 46 -14.78 7.97 15.60
N ALA A 47 -13.59 8.28 16.14
CA ALA A 47 -13.44 8.78 17.50
C ALA A 47 -14.08 10.17 17.68
N GLU A 48 -14.03 11.04 16.66
CA GLU A 48 -14.71 12.34 16.66
C GLU A 48 -16.23 12.21 16.57
N MET A 49 -16.76 11.31 15.73
CA MET A 49 -18.21 11.07 15.61
C MET A 49 -18.84 10.45 16.85
N GLY A 50 -18.05 9.74 17.66
CA GLY A 50 -18.48 9.12 18.91
C GLY A 50 -18.40 10.02 20.15
N ARG A 51 -17.92 11.26 20.01
CA ARG A 51 -17.89 12.29 21.07
C ARG A 51 -19.08 13.23 20.96
#